data_AF-A0A1Q6PZV6-F1
#
_entry.id   AF-A0A1Q6PZV6-F1
#
_cell.length_a   1.000
_cell.length_b   1.000
_cell.length_c   1.000
_cell.angle_alpha   90.00
_cell.angle_beta   90.00
_cell.angle_gamma   90.00
#
_symmetry.space_group_name_H-M   'P 1'
#
loop_
_entity.id
_entity.type
_entity.pdbx_description
1 polymer ?
#
loop_
_entity_poly.entity_id
_entity_poly.type
_entity_poly.pdbx_seq_one_letter_code
_entity_poly.pdbx_strand_id
1 'polypeptide(L)'
;MNFTMDAILLILLKKLLACPAGYGRVFAGAATGAAMTCIAIVIFRKTPVLRFVVFHGVINVVMMKAGLGIKWGRELFRGWVLLYIESFLLGGVFQFVQQYIRRGSMFFLLAVISYYLVSVIWKIILFFSEKGNRYCEVEVFFGEKNDRLRGLIDTGNTLSDTISNDPVSIIDRASVRRLTEEKKPERFRYISYHSIGKKEGV
;
A
#
# COMPACT_ATOMS: atom_id res chain seq x y z
N MET A 1 34.04 -4.68 4.00
CA MET A 1 34.33 -5.09 2.62
C MET A 1 33.29 -6.10 2.22
N ASN A 2 32.43 -5.70 1.30
CA ASN A 2 31.46 -6.58 0.66
C ASN A 2 31.58 -6.31 -0.84
N PHE A 3 31.25 -7.30 -1.65
CA PHE A 3 31.47 -7.26 -3.10
C PHE A 3 30.95 -5.97 -3.75
N THR A 4 29.73 -5.56 -3.40
CA THR A 4 29.08 -4.38 -4.00
C THR A 4 29.80 -3.08 -3.67
N MET A 5 30.14 -2.86 -2.39
CA MET A 5 30.84 -1.66 -1.94
C MET A 5 32.24 -1.62 -2.57
N ASP A 6 32.96 -2.74 -2.53
CA ASP A 6 34.30 -2.87 -3.08
C ASP A 6 34.30 -2.63 -4.61
N ALA A 7 33.26 -3.09 -5.33
CA ALA A 7 33.08 -2.80 -6.75
C ALA A 7 32.80 -1.32 -7.03
N ILE A 8 31.93 -0.67 -6.25
CA ILE A 8 31.65 0.77 -6.38
C ILE A 8 32.95 1.57 -6.19
N LEU A 9 33.72 1.27 -5.14
CA LEU A 9 35.00 1.92 -4.88
C LEU A 9 35.99 1.73 -6.03
N LEU A 10 36.18 0.51 -6.51
CA LEU A 10 37.12 0.27 -7.62
C LEU A 10 36.66 0.95 -8.92
N ILE A 11 35.36 1.08 -9.17
CA ILE A 11 34.83 1.82 -10.32
C ILE A 11 35.12 3.32 -10.19
N LEU A 12 34.93 3.90 -9.01
CA LEU A 12 35.24 5.31 -8.75
C LEU A 12 36.74 5.56 -8.85
N LEU A 13 37.55 4.72 -8.21
CA LEU A 13 39.00 4.79 -8.25
C LEU A 13 39.54 4.63 -9.67
N LYS A 14 38.95 3.72 -10.48
CA LYS A 14 39.25 3.60 -11.93
C LYS A 14 39.04 4.93 -12.64
N LYS A 15 37.93 5.62 -12.39
CA LYS A 15 37.60 6.91 -13.02
C LYS A 15 38.59 8.00 -12.56
N LEU A 16 38.88 8.08 -11.27
CA LEU A 16 39.77 9.09 -10.69
C LEU A 16 41.24 8.91 -11.10
N LEU A 17 41.67 7.67 -11.33
CA LEU A 17 43.01 7.34 -11.83
C LEU A 17 43.09 7.27 -13.37
N ALA A 18 42.00 7.55 -14.09
CA ALA A 18 41.91 7.39 -15.55
C ALA A 18 42.45 6.03 -16.05
N CYS A 19 42.16 4.95 -15.32
CA CYS A 19 42.79 3.65 -15.51
C CYS A 19 42.13 2.88 -16.67
N PRO A 20 42.88 2.28 -17.61
CA PRO A 20 42.30 1.60 -18.78
C PRO A 20 41.70 0.22 -18.49
N ALA A 21 41.76 -0.27 -17.24
CA ALA A 21 41.30 -1.61 -16.86
C ALA A 21 39.82 -1.87 -17.21
N GLY A 22 39.51 -2.97 -17.90
CA GLY A 22 38.11 -3.33 -18.20
C GLY A 22 37.26 -3.59 -16.96
N TYR A 23 35.95 -3.36 -17.04
CA TYR A 23 35.02 -3.58 -15.92
C TYR A 23 35.02 -5.03 -15.39
N GLY A 24 35.27 -6.02 -16.25
CA GLY A 24 35.40 -7.42 -15.81
C GLY A 24 36.55 -7.63 -14.82
N ARG A 25 37.69 -6.96 -15.03
CA ARG A 25 38.81 -6.99 -14.06
C ARG A 25 38.42 -6.29 -12.77
N VAL A 26 37.72 -5.17 -12.84
CA VAL A 26 37.22 -4.44 -11.67
C VAL A 26 36.35 -5.34 -10.78
N PHE A 27 35.37 -6.02 -11.38
CA PHE A 27 34.52 -6.97 -10.65
C PHE A 27 35.31 -8.17 -10.12
N ALA A 28 36.28 -8.70 -10.87
CA ALA A 28 37.16 -9.76 -10.38
C ALA A 28 38.00 -9.30 -9.17
N GLY A 29 38.48 -8.06 -9.19
CA GLY A 29 39.16 -7.43 -8.06
C GLY A 29 38.27 -7.34 -6.83
N ALA A 30 37.04 -6.84 -6.99
CA ALA A 30 36.05 -6.78 -5.91
C ALA A 30 35.69 -8.17 -5.36
N ALA A 31 35.52 -9.17 -6.23
CA ALA A 31 35.28 -10.56 -5.83
C ALA A 31 36.46 -11.13 -5.05
N THR A 32 37.69 -10.83 -5.48
CA THR A 32 38.92 -11.21 -4.77
C THR A 32 38.96 -10.59 -3.38
N GLY A 33 38.68 -9.29 -3.26
CA GLY A 33 38.60 -8.57 -1.98
C GLY A 33 37.56 -9.16 -1.03
N ALA A 34 36.35 -9.43 -1.52
CA ALA A 34 35.28 -10.05 -0.75
C ALA A 34 35.65 -11.48 -0.28
N ALA A 35 36.20 -12.31 -1.16
CA ALA A 35 36.62 -13.67 -0.82
C ALA A 35 37.74 -13.68 0.24
N MET A 36 38.76 -12.83 0.08
CA MET A 36 39.83 -12.68 1.08
C MET A 36 39.29 -12.16 2.41
N THR A 37 38.32 -11.25 2.38
CA THR A 37 37.64 -10.76 3.59
C THR A 37 36.96 -11.91 4.32
N CYS A 38 36.18 -12.75 3.64
CA CYS A 38 35.53 -13.92 4.22
C CYS A 38 36.54 -14.85 4.91
N ILE A 39 37.65 -15.16 4.23
CA ILE A 39 38.72 -16.01 4.78
C ILE A 39 39.37 -15.35 6.00
N ALA A 40 39.70 -14.05 5.91
CA ALA A 40 40.40 -13.31 6.95
C ALA A 40 39.56 -13.16 8.24
N ILE A 41 38.23 -13.06 8.14
CA ILE A 41 37.33 -13.04 9.32
C ILE A 41 37.51 -14.31 10.15
N VAL A 42 37.62 -15.46 9.50
CA VAL A 42 37.72 -16.77 10.17
C VAL A 42 39.10 -16.95 10.79
N ILE A 43 40.16 -16.71 10.01
CA ILE A 43 41.55 -16.92 10.43
C ILE A 43 41.96 -15.95 11.55
N PHE A 44 41.70 -14.65 11.39
CA PHE A 44 42.19 -13.62 12.31
C PHE A 44 41.18 -13.24 13.41
N ARG A 45 40.26 -14.16 13.74
CA ARG A 45 39.18 -13.91 14.72
C ARG A 45 39.71 -13.47 16.10
N LYS A 46 40.81 -14.08 16.56
CA LYS A 46 41.37 -13.86 17.91
C LYS A 46 42.41 -12.73 17.99
N THR A 47 42.81 -12.15 16.86
CA THR A 47 43.90 -11.17 16.79
C THR A 47 43.41 -9.86 16.15
N PRO A 48 42.82 -8.93 16.92
CA PRO A 48 42.15 -7.75 16.38
C PRO A 48 43.10 -6.81 15.63
N VAL A 49 44.33 -6.64 16.12
CA VAL A 49 45.36 -5.80 15.45
C VAL A 49 45.73 -6.37 14.09
N LEU A 50 46.03 -7.66 14.02
CA LEU A 50 46.38 -8.32 12.76
C LEU A 50 45.20 -8.33 11.78
N ARG A 51 43.98 -8.56 12.28
CA ARG A 51 42.75 -8.43 11.49
C ARG A 51 42.62 -7.02 10.91
N PHE A 52 42.87 -5.98 11.70
CA PHE A 52 42.83 -4.60 11.23
C PHE A 52 43.82 -4.35 10.08
N VAL A 53 45.09 -4.77 10.26
CA VAL A 53 46.15 -4.62 9.25
C VAL A 53 45.82 -5.38 7.95
N VAL A 54 45.30 -6.60 8.06
CA VAL A 54 44.94 -7.41 6.89
C VAL A 54 43.81 -6.75 6.10
N PHE A 55 42.77 -6.27 6.77
CA PHE A 55 41.63 -5.64 6.09
C PHE A 55 42.02 -4.33 5.43
N HIS A 56 42.72 -3.46 6.15
CA HIS A 56 42.97 -2.09 5.70
C HIS A 56 44.24 -1.97 4.83
N GLY A 57 45.17 -2.90 4.98
CA GLY A 57 46.39 -2.98 4.18
C GLY A 57 46.28 -4.03 3.08
N VAL A 58 46.46 -5.30 3.45
CA VAL A 58 46.69 -6.41 2.52
C VAL A 58 45.54 -6.57 1.53
N ILE A 59 44.30 -6.67 2.02
CA ILE A 59 43.12 -6.93 1.19
C ILE A 59 42.91 -5.79 0.19
N ASN A 60 42.99 -4.53 0.64
CA ASN A 60 42.85 -3.36 -0.23
C ASN A 60 43.91 -3.32 -1.33
N VAL A 61 45.17 -3.60 -1.00
CA VAL A 61 46.27 -3.62 -1.98
C VAL A 61 46.05 -4.72 -3.02
N VAL A 62 45.73 -5.94 -2.59
CA VAL A 62 45.49 -7.08 -3.50
C VAL A 62 44.27 -6.82 -4.38
N MET A 63 43.19 -6.30 -3.81
CA MET A 63 41.97 -5.91 -4.51
C MET A 63 42.25 -4.87 -5.62
N MET A 64 42.99 -3.81 -5.30
CA MET A 64 43.38 -2.79 -6.28
C MET A 64 44.30 -3.35 -7.38
N LYS A 65 45.23 -4.23 -7.03
CA LYS A 65 46.14 -4.88 -7.98
C LYS A 65 45.39 -5.78 -8.94
N ALA A 66 44.50 -6.63 -8.44
CA ALA A 66 43.67 -7.51 -9.25
C ALA A 66 42.69 -6.69 -10.12
N GLY A 67 42.03 -5.71 -9.51
CA GLY A 67 40.98 -4.91 -10.13
C GLY A 67 41.46 -3.93 -11.21
N LEU A 68 42.53 -3.20 -10.91
CA LEU A 68 42.99 -2.06 -11.71
C LEU A 68 44.37 -2.25 -12.32
N GLY A 69 45.14 -3.26 -11.89
CA GLY A 69 46.48 -3.51 -12.42
C GLY A 69 47.51 -2.44 -12.04
N ILE A 70 47.29 -1.70 -10.95
CA ILE A 70 48.13 -0.57 -10.53
C ILE A 70 49.57 -1.04 -10.24
N LYS A 71 50.59 -0.28 -10.67
CA LYS A 71 52.00 -0.63 -10.43
C LYS A 71 52.42 -0.35 -8.98
N TRP A 72 53.49 -1.00 -8.53
CA TRP A 72 54.06 -0.72 -7.21
C TRP A 72 54.67 0.70 -7.16
N GLY A 73 54.77 1.28 -5.97
CA GLY A 73 55.33 2.61 -5.76
C GLY A 73 54.27 3.72 -5.66
N ARG A 74 54.55 4.87 -6.26
CA ARG A 74 53.73 6.09 -6.11
C ARG A 74 52.28 5.91 -6.57
N GLU A 75 52.06 5.14 -7.64
CA GLU A 75 50.71 4.88 -8.16
C GLU A 75 49.86 4.07 -7.18
N LEU A 76 50.43 3.04 -6.54
CA LEU A 76 49.74 2.26 -5.51
C LEU A 76 49.42 3.11 -4.29
N PHE A 77 50.38 3.91 -3.80
CA PHE A 77 50.14 4.78 -2.66
C PHE A 77 49.07 5.83 -2.96
N ARG A 78 49.12 6.47 -4.14
CA ARG A 78 48.10 7.41 -4.59
C ARG A 78 46.72 6.74 -4.66
N GLY A 79 46.63 5.56 -5.25
CA GLY A 79 45.38 4.82 -5.34
C GLY A 79 44.84 4.40 -3.97
N TRP A 80 45.74 4.02 -3.04
CA TRP A 80 45.37 3.61 -1.69
C TRP A 80 44.81 4.80 -0.90
N VAL A 81 45.45 5.97 -0.97
CA VAL A 81 44.94 7.21 -0.34
C VAL A 81 43.58 7.60 -0.92
N LEU A 82 43.43 7.59 -2.25
CA LEU A 82 42.16 7.91 -2.91
C LEU A 82 41.05 6.94 -2.51
N LEU A 83 41.34 5.64 -2.44
CA LEU A 83 40.39 4.62 -1.98
C LEU A 83 39.81 4.96 -0.60
N TYR A 84 40.64 5.43 0.34
CA TYR A 84 40.17 5.84 1.68
C TYR A 84 39.34 7.11 1.67
N ILE A 85 39.75 8.12 0.90
CA ILE A 85 39.00 9.37 0.74
C ILE A 85 37.61 9.06 0.17
N GLU A 86 37.55 8.28 -0.90
CA GLU A 86 36.29 7.86 -1.54
C GLU A 86 35.43 7.01 -0.62
N SER A 87 36.04 6.10 0.16
CA SER A 87 35.33 5.29 1.16
C SER A 87 34.68 6.14 2.23
N PHE A 88 35.39 7.16 2.73
CA PHE A 88 34.86 8.09 3.72
C PHE A 88 33.70 8.91 3.15
N LEU A 89 33.85 9.45 1.92
CA LEU A 89 32.82 10.23 1.26
C LEU A 89 31.56 9.40 0.98
N LEU A 90 31.71 8.19 0.42
CA LEU A 90 30.58 7.28 0.18
C LEU A 90 29.89 6.87 1.49
N GLY A 91 30.67 6.60 2.54
CA GLY A 91 30.13 6.34 3.87
C GLY A 91 29.26 7.50 4.37
N GLY A 92 29.74 8.73 4.22
CA GLY A 92 28.99 9.95 4.56
C GLY A 92 27.71 10.11 3.74
N VAL A 93 27.77 9.87 2.42
CA VAL A 93 26.58 9.93 1.55
C VAL A 93 25.56 8.87 1.93
N PHE A 94 25.98 7.62 2.17
CA PHE A 94 25.07 6.56 2.58
C PHE A 94 24.44 6.83 3.95
N GLN A 95 25.23 7.31 4.92
CA GLN A 95 24.71 7.70 6.21
C GLN A 95 23.69 8.84 6.09
N PHE A 96 23.98 9.83 5.24
CA PHE A 96 23.06 10.91 4.96
C PHE A 96 21.78 10.41 4.30
N VAL A 97 21.86 9.58 3.25
CA VAL A 97 20.69 9.05 2.52
C VAL A 97 19.86 8.11 3.40
N GLN A 98 20.49 7.26 4.20
CA GLN A 98 19.81 6.30 5.07
C GLN A 98 18.88 6.98 6.07
N GLN A 99 19.23 8.18 6.55
CA GLN A 99 18.38 8.95 7.46
C GLN A 99 17.06 9.38 6.79
N TYR A 100 17.07 9.65 5.49
CA TYR A 100 15.89 10.01 4.70
C TYR A 100 15.11 8.78 4.27
N ILE A 101 15.76 7.67 3.90
CA ILE A 101 15.03 6.42 3.61
C ILE A 101 14.27 5.97 4.86
N ARG A 102 14.90 6.04 6.04
CA ARG A 102 14.26 5.64 7.31
C ARG A 102 13.14 6.59 7.74
N ARG A 103 13.27 7.90 7.52
CA ARG A 103 12.17 8.86 7.77
C ARG A 103 11.08 8.77 6.71
N GLY A 104 11.47 8.64 5.44
CA GLY A 104 10.58 8.52 4.29
C GLY A 104 9.74 7.26 4.38
N SER A 105 10.30 6.12 4.80
CA SER A 105 9.53 4.88 5.02
C SER A 105 8.43 5.05 6.07
N MET A 106 8.69 5.83 7.13
CA MET A 106 7.68 6.16 8.14
C MET A 106 6.58 7.07 7.56
N PHE A 107 6.95 8.04 6.72
CA PHE A 107 5.99 8.88 6.00
C PHE A 107 5.11 8.07 5.05
N PHE A 108 5.70 7.16 4.26
CA PHE A 108 4.94 6.26 3.39
C PHE A 108 3.99 5.35 4.18
N LEU A 109 4.45 4.79 5.30
CA LEU A 109 3.60 3.99 6.17
C LEU A 109 2.41 4.80 6.71
N LEU A 110 2.67 6.04 7.18
CA LEU A 110 1.63 6.93 7.68
C LEU A 110 0.64 7.30 6.57
N ALA A 111 1.13 7.59 5.36
CA ALA A 111 0.29 7.91 4.20
C ALA A 111 -0.64 6.74 3.83
N VAL A 112 -0.14 5.50 3.86
CA VAL A 112 -0.95 4.30 3.63
C VAL A 112 -2.02 4.14 4.71
N ILE A 113 -1.65 4.31 5.98
CA ILE A 113 -2.61 4.25 7.10
C ILE A 113 -3.70 5.33 6.94
N SER A 114 -3.31 6.56 6.65
CA SER A 114 -4.24 7.68 6.42
C SER A 114 -5.19 7.41 5.26
N TYR A 115 -4.70 6.85 4.14
CA TYR A 115 -5.54 6.49 3.00
C TYR A 115 -6.64 5.49 3.38
N TYR A 116 -6.30 4.42 4.13
CA TYR A 116 -7.29 3.44 4.57
C TYR A 116 -8.28 4.04 5.56
N LEU A 117 -7.81 4.88 6.50
CA LEU A 117 -8.68 5.58 7.45
C LEU A 117 -9.72 6.44 6.72
N VAL A 118 -9.28 7.27 5.77
CA VAL A 118 -10.17 8.12 4.96
C VAL A 118 -11.14 7.26 4.15
N SER A 119 -10.66 6.16 3.56
CA SER A 119 -11.51 5.24 2.78
C SER A 119 -12.61 4.59 3.63
N VAL A 120 -12.32 4.23 4.88
CA VAL A 120 -13.33 3.69 5.82
C VAL A 120 -14.35 4.77 6.17
N ILE A 121 -13.90 5.98 6.52
CA ILE A 121 -14.79 7.11 6.81
C ILE A 121 -15.72 7.38 5.62
N TRP A 122 -15.18 7.39 4.40
CA TRP A 122 -15.96 7.59 3.18
C TRP A 122 -17.05 6.53 3.00
N LYS A 123 -16.71 5.25 3.20
CA LYS A 123 -17.69 4.15 3.15
C LYS A 123 -18.79 4.30 4.20
N ILE A 124 -18.45 4.73 5.41
CA ILE A 124 -19.42 4.99 6.47
C ILE A 124 -20.38 6.12 6.05
N ILE A 125 -19.86 7.22 5.52
CA ILE A 125 -20.68 8.34 5.02
C ILE A 125 -21.64 7.86 3.93
N LEU A 126 -21.15 7.10 2.95
CA LEU A 126 -21.99 6.55 1.88
C LEU A 126 -23.08 5.62 2.43
N PHE A 127 -22.74 4.73 3.37
CA PHE A 127 -23.70 3.83 4.00
C PHE A 127 -24.83 4.57 4.73
N PHE A 128 -24.51 5.68 5.41
CA PHE A 128 -25.53 6.52 6.06
C PHE A 128 -26.35 7.33 5.04
N SER A 129 -25.71 7.80 3.96
CA SER A 129 -26.41 8.51 2.89
C SER A 129 -27.43 7.62 2.16
N GLU A 130 -27.10 6.36 1.88
CA GLU A 130 -28.01 5.41 1.23
C GLU A 130 -29.24 5.06 2.09
N LYS A 131 -29.12 5.06 3.42
CA LYS A 131 -30.26 4.83 4.31
C LYS A 131 -31.27 5.98 4.31
N GLY A 132 -30.86 7.19 3.94
CA GLY A 132 -31.72 8.38 3.91
C GLY A 132 -32.83 8.33 2.85
N ASN A 133 -32.68 7.52 1.80
CA ASN A 133 -33.53 7.59 0.61
C ASN A 133 -34.63 6.50 0.54
N ARG A 134 -34.91 5.79 1.64
CA ARG A 134 -35.96 4.76 1.67
C ARG A 134 -37.35 5.30 1.96
N TYR A 135 -37.47 6.55 2.43
CA TYR A 135 -38.76 7.16 2.72
C TYR A 135 -39.04 8.26 1.70
N CYS A 136 -40.21 8.21 1.08
CA CYS A 136 -40.68 9.19 0.11
C CYS A 136 -42.00 9.81 0.61
N GLU A 137 -42.30 11.03 0.17
CA GLU A 137 -43.62 11.64 0.36
C GLU A 137 -44.51 11.19 -0.81
N VAL A 138 -45.68 10.62 -0.49
CA VAL A 138 -46.64 10.08 -1.46
C VAL A 138 -47.97 10.75 -1.23
N GLU A 139 -48.59 11.24 -2.30
CA GLU A 139 -49.93 11.80 -2.26
C GLU A 139 -50.92 10.76 -2.80
N VAL A 140 -51.90 10.39 -1.97
CA VAL A 140 -52.88 9.34 -2.29
C VAL A 140 -54.24 9.99 -2.49
N PHE A 141 -54.93 9.61 -3.56
CA PHE A 141 -56.24 10.18 -3.94
C PHE A 141 -57.35 9.13 -3.82
N PHE A 142 -58.51 9.56 -3.33
CA PHE A 142 -59.74 8.78 -3.34
C PHE A 142 -60.93 9.69 -3.67
N GLY A 143 -61.42 9.61 -4.91
CA GLY A 143 -62.40 10.56 -5.43
C GLY A 143 -61.81 11.98 -5.47
N GLU A 144 -62.51 12.94 -4.85
CA GLU A 144 -62.04 14.34 -4.74
C GLU A 144 -61.11 14.59 -3.54
N LYS A 145 -60.83 13.58 -2.72
CA LYS A 145 -59.99 13.71 -1.53
C LYS A 145 -58.57 13.25 -1.77
N ASN A 146 -57.65 13.90 -1.08
CA ASN A 146 -56.25 13.50 -1.02
C ASN A 146 -55.73 13.48 0.42
N ASP A 147 -54.70 12.66 0.66
CA ASP A 147 -53.90 12.69 1.89
C ASP A 147 -52.42 12.51 1.51
N ARG A 148 -51.53 13.18 2.26
CA ARG A 148 -50.08 13.08 2.08
C ARG A 148 -49.48 12.18 3.14
N LEU A 149 -48.84 11.12 2.68
CA LEU A 149 -48.31 10.05 3.52
C LEU A 149 -46.81 9.91 3.30
N ARG A 150 -46.10 9.46 4.34
CA ARG A 150 -44.69 9.10 4.24
C ARG A 150 -44.59 7.62 3.90
N GLY A 151 -44.34 7.31 2.63
CA GLY A 151 -44.19 5.96 2.11
C GLY A 151 -42.79 5.41 2.33
N LEU A 152 -42.69 4.12 2.64
CA LEU A 152 -41.43 3.37 2.63
C LEU A 152 -41.29 2.70 1.25
N ILE A 153 -40.20 3.00 0.53
CA ILE A 153 -39.81 2.31 -0.71
C ILE A 153 -39.27 0.93 -0.30
N ASP A 154 -40.18 -0.04 -0.22
CA ASP A 154 -39.86 -1.42 0.10
C ASP A 154 -39.60 -2.24 -1.18
N THR A 155 -38.33 -2.34 -1.58
CA THR A 155 -37.93 -3.18 -2.72
C THR A 155 -38.12 -4.68 -2.46
N GLY A 156 -38.46 -5.09 -1.23
CA GLY A 156 -38.76 -6.48 -0.87
C GLY A 156 -40.23 -6.87 -1.06
N ASN A 157 -41.13 -5.92 -1.29
CA ASN A 157 -42.53 -6.21 -1.54
C ASN A 157 -42.72 -6.84 -2.92
N THR A 158 -43.14 -8.10 -2.96
CA THR A 158 -43.40 -8.88 -4.19
C THR A 158 -44.88 -9.02 -4.49
N LEU A 159 -45.75 -8.34 -3.72
CA LEU A 159 -47.19 -8.42 -3.89
C LEU A 159 -47.63 -7.76 -5.21
N SER A 160 -48.38 -8.52 -6.00
CA SER A 160 -48.96 -8.09 -7.27
C SER A 160 -50.43 -8.46 -7.35
N ASP A 161 -51.20 -7.71 -8.13
CA ASP A 161 -52.58 -8.01 -8.44
C ASP A 161 -52.64 -9.28 -9.29
N THR A 162 -53.38 -10.30 -8.86
CA THR A 162 -53.43 -11.60 -9.54
C THR A 162 -54.08 -11.55 -10.93
N ILE A 163 -54.83 -10.49 -11.24
CA ILE A 163 -55.53 -10.33 -12.51
C ILE A 163 -54.73 -9.44 -13.46
N SER A 164 -54.27 -8.26 -13.00
CA SER A 164 -53.53 -7.33 -13.87
C SER A 164 -52.02 -7.53 -13.84
N ASN A 165 -51.50 -8.27 -12.85
CA ASN A 165 -50.08 -8.47 -12.57
C ASN A 165 -49.33 -7.17 -12.21
N ASP A 166 -50.07 -6.12 -11.85
CA ASP A 166 -49.50 -4.84 -11.42
C ASP A 166 -49.00 -4.91 -9.96
N PRO A 167 -47.91 -4.21 -9.61
CA PRO A 167 -47.43 -4.13 -8.23
C PRO A 167 -48.42 -3.41 -7.32
N VAL A 168 -48.51 -3.87 -6.07
CA VAL A 168 -49.50 -3.39 -5.09
C VAL A 168 -48.80 -2.62 -3.98
N SER A 169 -49.26 -1.39 -3.72
CA SER A 169 -48.83 -0.60 -2.56
C SER A 169 -49.68 -0.93 -1.33
N ILE A 170 -49.04 -1.04 -0.17
CA ILE A 170 -49.70 -1.34 1.10
C ILE A 170 -49.84 -0.04 1.89
N ILE A 171 -51.05 0.22 2.38
CA ILE A 171 -51.39 1.38 3.20
C ILE A 171 -51.96 0.91 4.54
N ASP A 172 -51.64 1.61 5.63
CA ASP A 172 -52.15 1.27 6.95
C ASP A 172 -53.66 1.60 7.07
N ARG A 173 -54.35 0.82 7.91
CA ARG A 173 -55.80 0.92 8.06
C ARG A 173 -56.25 2.28 8.60
N ALA A 174 -55.44 2.97 9.40
CA ALA A 174 -55.81 4.28 9.95
C ALA A 174 -55.77 5.36 8.86
N SER A 175 -54.77 5.32 7.98
CA SER A 175 -54.68 6.22 6.82
C SER A 175 -55.81 6.00 5.82
N VAL A 176 -56.20 4.74 5.58
CA VAL A 176 -57.40 4.45 4.77
C VAL A 176 -58.65 5.08 5.40
N ARG A 177 -58.85 4.92 6.72
CA ARG A 177 -60.02 5.51 7.40
C ARG A 177 -60.05 7.04 7.31
N ARG A 178 -58.90 7.71 7.40
CA ARG A 178 -58.81 9.16 7.22
C ARG A 178 -59.16 9.58 5.79
N LEU A 179 -58.63 8.87 4.80
CA LEU A 179 -58.84 9.19 3.38
C LEU A 179 -60.28 8.93 2.94
N THR A 180 -60.91 7.85 3.43
CA THR A 180 -62.25 7.44 2.99
C THR A 180 -63.39 7.89 3.92
N GLU A 181 -63.11 8.48 5.08
CA GLU A 181 -64.09 8.80 6.13
C GLU A 181 -65.00 7.61 6.48
N GLU A 182 -64.40 6.43 6.60
CA GLU A 182 -65.11 5.16 6.84
C GLU A 182 -66.11 4.73 5.75
N LYS A 183 -66.22 5.48 4.64
CA LYS A 183 -66.98 5.04 3.47
C LYS A 183 -66.28 3.84 2.85
N LYS A 184 -67.04 2.77 2.62
CA LYS A 184 -66.54 1.61 1.90
C LYS A 184 -66.59 1.88 0.39
N PRO A 185 -65.54 1.51 -0.37
CA PRO A 185 -65.62 1.56 -1.82
C PRO A 185 -66.72 0.61 -2.31
N GLU A 186 -67.48 1.03 -3.33
CA GLU A 186 -68.56 0.24 -3.91
C GLU A 186 -68.07 -1.06 -4.55
N ARG A 187 -66.80 -1.09 -4.98
CA ARG A 187 -66.14 -2.26 -5.56
C ARG A 187 -64.76 -2.42 -4.93
N PHE A 188 -64.44 -3.63 -4.49
CA PHE A 188 -63.12 -4.00 -4.01
C PHE A 188 -62.68 -5.30 -4.68
N ARG A 189 -61.38 -5.40 -4.92
CA ARG A 189 -60.71 -6.62 -5.38
C ARG A 189 -59.91 -7.17 -4.20
N TYR A 190 -60.12 -8.45 -3.89
CA TYR A 190 -59.29 -9.12 -2.88
C TYR A 190 -58.00 -9.59 -3.52
N ILE A 191 -56.88 -9.21 -2.91
CA ILE A 191 -55.56 -9.68 -3.27
C ILE A 191 -55.09 -10.59 -2.14
N SER A 192 -54.93 -11.87 -2.45
CA SER A 192 -54.36 -12.82 -1.50
C SER A 192 -52.89 -12.45 -1.25
N TYR A 193 -52.52 -12.36 0.01
CA TYR A 193 -51.14 -12.16 0.43
C TYR A 193 -50.76 -13.23 1.47
N HIS A 194 -49.46 -13.36 1.71
CA HIS A 194 -48.93 -14.20 2.77
C HIS A 194 -47.89 -13.41 3.54
N SER A 195 -48.10 -13.24 4.85
CA SER A 195 -47.14 -12.53 5.68
C SER A 195 -45.96 -13.42 6.09
N ILE A 196 -44.74 -12.99 5.81
CA ILE A 196 -43.54 -13.68 6.26
C ILE A 196 -43.27 -13.29 7.72
N GLY A 197 -43.44 -14.23 8.66
CA GLY A 197 -43.08 -14.03 10.07
C GLY A 197 -44.20 -14.22 11.11
N LYS A 198 -45.45 -14.46 10.69
CA LYS A 198 -46.52 -14.89 11.59
C LYS A 198 -47.09 -16.24 11.13
N LYS A 199 -47.08 -17.24 12.01
CA LYS A 199 -47.60 -18.60 11.74
C LYS A 199 -49.08 -18.64 11.29
N GLU A 200 -49.85 -17.61 11.63
CA GLU A 200 -51.30 -17.51 11.39
C GLU A 200 -51.67 -16.24 10.59
N GLY A 201 -50.69 -15.55 9.99
CA GLY A 201 -50.97 -14.34 9.23
C GLY A 201 -51.26 -14.67 7.78
N VAL A 202 -52.56 -14.79 7.44
CA VAL A 202 -52.99 -14.47 6.07
C VAL A 202 -52.62 -13.03 5.82
#